data_AF-A0A7K3Z564-F1
#
_entry.id   AF-A0A7K3Z564-F1
#
_cell.length_a   1.000
_cell.length_b   1.000
_cell.length_c   1.000
_cell.angle_alpha   90.00
_cell.angle_beta   90.00
_cell.angle_gamma   90.00
#
_symmetry.space_group_name_H-M   'P 1'
#
loop_
_entity.id
_entity.type
_entity.pdbx_description
1 polymer ?
#
loop_
_entity_poly.entity_id
_entity_poly.type
_entity_poly.pdbx_seq_one_letter_code
_entity_poly.pdbx_strand_id
1 'polypeptide(L)'
;MTAQEIITVSFDFNGETISSGNVKFSVDSCGFQGISFYIPSQYALLLLKEETRAEAERLIQEISKASLVSYTQKRLFKQACEKGFKPVWSELQELKRRYPTSEPKFYAYVSYDSTIDKGRIVLLTSEKAMIFYARDNLDVVSLNLPLNIYTCPQTYTGFDLDPEKYRLLKGHEKELMDLIEELNQYSNYLRGNQIDVCFEKFFVNREEALELLKDIKAKVGNKESRDHLFNTLTSKKFLEFSEGLFVHDYWSTYYVSKNGEVHKLCYSKKVDMREAVLRAYEKGTIPTKLEEVKEERLLREIAEIVGKARPDIAFVILP
;
A
#
# COMPACT_ATOMS: atom_id res chain seq x y z
N MET A 1 -39.20 -28.48 12.58
CA MET A 1 -38.33 -28.45 11.38
C MET A 1 -39.24 -28.42 10.17
N THR A 2 -39.44 -27.26 9.56
CA THR A 2 -40.23 -27.11 8.34
C THR A 2 -39.41 -27.66 7.18
N ALA A 3 -39.96 -28.64 6.46
CA ALA A 3 -39.36 -29.14 5.24
C ALA A 3 -39.26 -27.98 4.24
N GLN A 4 -38.05 -27.69 3.77
CA GLN A 4 -37.82 -26.71 2.72
C GLN A 4 -38.36 -27.32 1.43
N GLU A 5 -39.37 -26.71 0.84
CA GLU A 5 -39.92 -27.11 -0.45
C GLU A 5 -38.88 -26.78 -1.53
N ILE A 6 -38.28 -27.81 -2.14
CA ILE A 6 -37.32 -27.65 -3.23
C ILE A 6 -38.10 -27.62 -4.53
N ILE A 7 -38.15 -26.46 -5.18
CA ILE A 7 -38.74 -26.30 -6.51
C ILE A 7 -37.61 -26.37 -7.55
N THR A 8 -37.69 -27.33 -8.47
CA THR A 8 -36.77 -27.42 -9.63
C THR A 8 -37.44 -26.80 -10.85
N VAL A 9 -36.79 -25.80 -11.47
CA VAL A 9 -37.29 -25.11 -12.68
C VAL A 9 -36.19 -25.12 -13.74
N SER A 10 -36.56 -25.49 -14.98
CA SER A 10 -35.67 -25.41 -16.14
C SER A 10 -35.76 -24.03 -16.77
N PHE A 11 -34.61 -23.51 -17.20
CA PHE A 11 -34.52 -22.23 -17.89
C PHE A 11 -33.70 -22.36 -19.17
N ASP A 12 -34.09 -21.58 -20.17
CA ASP A 12 -33.30 -21.38 -21.38
C ASP A 12 -32.34 -20.20 -21.18
N PHE A 13 -31.07 -20.38 -21.52
CA PHE A 13 -30.06 -19.34 -21.46
C PHE A 13 -29.51 -19.04 -22.85
N ASN A 14 -29.62 -17.77 -23.27
CA ASN A 14 -29.18 -17.33 -24.59
C ASN A 14 -27.88 -16.50 -24.59
N GLY A 15 -27.15 -16.48 -23.47
CA GLY A 15 -25.92 -15.70 -23.33
C GLY A 15 -26.11 -14.34 -22.66
N GLU A 16 -27.33 -13.82 -22.56
CA GLU A 16 -27.60 -12.52 -21.91
C GLU A 16 -28.78 -12.59 -20.94
N THR A 17 -29.70 -13.52 -21.19
CA THR A 17 -30.95 -13.64 -20.45
C THR A 17 -31.28 -15.09 -20.20
N ILE A 18 -31.88 -15.35 -19.04
CA ILE A 18 -32.38 -16.65 -18.62
C ILE A 18 -33.91 -16.56 -18.56
N SER A 19 -34.63 -17.48 -19.21
CA SER A 19 -36.10 -17.43 -19.30
C SER A 19 -36.78 -18.77 -19.02
N SER A 20 -37.95 -18.72 -18.38
CA SER A 20 -38.85 -19.87 -18.19
C SER A 20 -40.30 -19.38 -18.20
N GLY A 21 -41.08 -19.80 -19.20
CA GLY A 21 -42.43 -19.27 -19.44
C GLY A 21 -42.42 -17.75 -19.63
N ASN A 22 -43.24 -17.03 -18.84
CA ASN A 22 -43.34 -15.57 -18.88
C ASN A 22 -42.30 -14.85 -17.99
N VAL A 23 -41.40 -15.59 -17.34
CA VAL A 23 -40.38 -15.02 -16.46
C VAL A 23 -39.06 -14.90 -17.22
N LYS A 24 -38.43 -13.73 -17.14
CA LYS A 24 -37.14 -13.44 -17.76
C LYS A 24 -36.24 -12.70 -16.78
N PHE A 25 -34.99 -13.16 -16.67
CA PHE A 25 -33.92 -12.54 -15.89
C PHE A 25 -32.81 -12.08 -16.82
N SER A 26 -32.24 -10.91 -16.54
CA SER A 26 -31.02 -10.43 -17.19
C SER A 26 -29.79 -10.96 -16.46
N VAL A 27 -28.76 -11.36 -17.18
CA VAL A 27 -27.50 -11.85 -16.63
C VAL A 27 -26.41 -10.82 -16.86
N ASP A 28 -26.06 -10.10 -15.80
CA ASP A 28 -25.06 -9.03 -15.87
C ASP A 28 -23.62 -9.56 -15.91
N SER A 29 -23.36 -10.70 -15.28
CA SER A 29 -22.04 -11.32 -15.26
C SER A 29 -22.09 -12.81 -14.95
N CYS A 30 -21.06 -13.55 -15.34
CA CYS A 30 -20.88 -14.95 -14.99
C CYS A 30 -19.58 -15.14 -14.21
N GLY A 31 -19.66 -15.88 -13.10
CA GLY A 31 -18.49 -16.33 -12.33
C GLY A 31 -18.11 -17.74 -12.75
N PHE A 32 -16.81 -18.01 -12.82
CA PHE A 32 -16.28 -19.36 -13.05
C PHE A 32 -15.53 -19.80 -11.79
N GLN A 33 -15.78 -21.03 -11.33
CA GLN A 33 -15.14 -21.53 -10.11
C GLN A 33 -13.61 -21.54 -10.25
N GLY A 34 -12.91 -21.04 -9.24
CA GLY A 34 -11.45 -21.04 -9.21
C GLY A 34 -10.78 -19.80 -9.83
N ILE A 35 -11.55 -18.79 -10.28
CA ILE A 35 -11.00 -17.49 -10.68
C ILE A 35 -11.67 -16.34 -9.91
N SER A 36 -10.98 -15.21 -9.81
CA SER A 36 -11.40 -14.04 -9.02
C SER A 36 -12.10 -12.94 -9.83
N PHE A 37 -12.34 -13.12 -11.12
CA PHE A 37 -12.93 -12.11 -11.99
C PHE A 37 -14.15 -12.63 -12.77
N TYR A 38 -15.00 -11.69 -13.19
CA TYR A 38 -16.20 -11.98 -13.97
C TYR A 38 -15.91 -12.09 -15.46
N ILE A 39 -16.51 -13.09 -16.10
CA ILE A 39 -16.51 -13.27 -17.56
C ILE A 39 -17.81 -12.69 -18.16
N PRO A 40 -17.79 -12.26 -19.43
CA PRO A 40 -19.00 -11.86 -20.15
C PRO A 40 -20.03 -13.00 -20.14
N SER A 41 -21.31 -12.66 -19.98
CA SER A 41 -22.40 -13.64 -19.93
C SER A 41 -22.46 -14.49 -21.21
N GLN A 42 -22.18 -13.91 -22.37
CA GLN A 42 -22.16 -14.67 -23.64
C GLN A 42 -21.08 -15.77 -23.65
N TYR A 43 -19.98 -15.58 -22.94
CA TYR A 43 -18.89 -16.56 -22.87
C TYR A 43 -19.33 -17.84 -22.12
N ALA A 44 -20.32 -17.74 -21.23
CA ALA A 44 -20.85 -18.91 -20.53
C ALA A 44 -21.48 -19.93 -21.50
N LEU A 45 -21.97 -19.52 -22.66
CA LEU A 45 -22.44 -20.47 -23.68
C LEU A 45 -21.32 -21.37 -24.21
N LEU A 46 -20.09 -20.84 -24.32
CA LEU A 46 -18.94 -21.63 -24.75
C LEU A 46 -18.52 -22.65 -23.69
N LEU A 47 -18.73 -22.34 -22.40
CA LEU A 47 -18.47 -23.25 -21.29
C LEU A 47 -19.53 -24.35 -21.16
N LEU A 48 -20.80 -24.03 -21.46
CA LEU A 48 -21.90 -24.97 -21.32
C LEU A 48 -21.94 -26.01 -22.45
N LYS A 49 -21.50 -25.66 -23.67
CA LYS A 49 -21.47 -26.56 -24.82
C LYS A 49 -20.29 -27.54 -24.75
N GLU A 50 -20.58 -28.83 -24.89
CA GLU A 50 -19.59 -29.92 -24.81
C GLU A 50 -18.42 -29.74 -25.78
N GLU A 51 -18.71 -29.37 -27.03
CA GLU A 51 -17.71 -29.17 -28.10
C GLU A 51 -16.69 -28.06 -27.81
N THR A 52 -17.09 -27.01 -27.08
CA THR A 52 -16.26 -25.82 -26.83
C THR A 52 -15.76 -25.71 -25.40
N ARG A 53 -16.32 -26.50 -24.47
CA ARG A 53 -16.07 -26.39 -23.02
C ARG A 53 -14.59 -26.46 -22.69
N ALA A 54 -13.90 -27.51 -23.13
CA ALA A 54 -12.50 -27.74 -22.80
C ALA A 54 -11.60 -26.58 -23.26
N GLU A 55 -11.86 -26.04 -24.45
CA GLU A 55 -11.08 -24.92 -25.01
C GLU A 55 -11.41 -23.60 -24.29
N ALA A 56 -12.69 -23.37 -23.97
CA ALA A 56 -13.14 -22.20 -23.24
C ALA A 56 -12.56 -22.15 -21.81
N GLU A 57 -12.52 -23.28 -21.13
CA GLU A 57 -11.90 -23.43 -19.80
C GLU A 57 -10.39 -23.20 -19.87
N ARG A 58 -9.70 -23.77 -20.87
CA ARG A 58 -8.27 -23.55 -21.09
C ARG A 58 -7.94 -22.08 -21.29
N LEU A 59 -8.74 -21.37 -22.09
CA LEU A 59 -8.55 -19.93 -22.32
C LEU A 59 -8.76 -19.11 -21.03
N ILE A 60 -9.78 -19.44 -20.23
CA ILE A 60 -9.99 -18.80 -18.91
C ILE A 60 -8.76 -18.97 -18.03
N GLN A 61 -8.26 -20.20 -17.90
CA GLN A 61 -7.10 -20.49 -17.07
C GLN A 61 -5.87 -19.72 -17.54
N GLU A 62 -5.61 -19.67 -18.85
CA GLU A 62 -4.45 -18.97 -19.39
C GLU A 62 -4.55 -17.44 -19.28
N ILE A 63 -5.75 -16.86 -19.42
CA ILE A 63 -5.98 -15.43 -19.17
C ILE A 63 -5.86 -15.12 -17.67
N SER A 64 -6.33 -16.00 -16.79
CA SER A 64 -6.25 -15.79 -15.33
C SER A 64 -4.82 -15.77 -14.80
N LYS A 65 -3.90 -16.51 -15.46
CA LYS A 65 -2.47 -16.49 -15.17
C LYS A 65 -1.75 -15.32 -15.84
N ALA A 66 -2.34 -14.72 -16.86
CA ALA A 66 -1.78 -13.55 -17.49
C ALA A 66 -2.07 -12.34 -16.60
N SER A 67 -1.01 -11.65 -16.17
CA SER A 67 -1.11 -10.37 -15.45
C SER A 67 -1.66 -9.30 -16.40
N LEU A 68 -2.96 -9.36 -16.66
CA LEU A 68 -3.74 -8.48 -17.52
C LEU A 68 -4.80 -7.78 -16.68
N VAL A 69 -5.04 -6.52 -16.98
CA VAL A 69 -6.13 -5.76 -16.38
C VAL A 69 -7.50 -6.24 -16.87
N SER A 70 -8.53 -6.07 -16.02
CA SER A 70 -9.85 -6.67 -16.21
C SER A 70 -10.54 -6.31 -17.53
N TYR A 71 -10.36 -5.09 -18.04
CA TYR A 71 -10.94 -4.69 -19.32
C TYR A 71 -10.29 -5.43 -20.50
N THR A 72 -8.97 -5.67 -20.45
CA THR A 72 -8.26 -6.46 -21.46
C THR A 72 -8.70 -7.91 -21.43
N GLN A 73 -8.84 -8.49 -20.24
CA GLN A 73 -9.38 -9.84 -20.06
C GLN A 73 -10.79 -9.95 -20.66
N LYS A 74 -11.70 -9.03 -20.31
CA LYS A 74 -13.07 -8.98 -20.86
C LYS A 74 -13.08 -8.85 -22.38
N ARG A 75 -12.19 -8.03 -22.95
CA ARG A 75 -12.06 -7.86 -24.42
C ARG A 75 -11.67 -9.17 -25.10
N LEU A 76 -10.73 -9.92 -24.56
CA LEU A 76 -10.31 -11.23 -25.09
C LEU A 76 -11.46 -12.25 -25.07
N PHE A 77 -12.23 -12.32 -23.97
CA PHE A 77 -13.41 -13.19 -23.90
C PHE A 77 -14.50 -12.80 -24.91
N LYS A 78 -14.77 -11.49 -25.04
CA LYS A 78 -15.72 -10.99 -26.04
C LYS A 78 -15.30 -11.35 -27.46
N GLN A 79 -14.02 -11.17 -27.79
CA GLN A 79 -13.48 -11.59 -29.08
C GLN A 79 -13.60 -13.10 -29.30
N ALA A 80 -13.46 -13.93 -28.25
CA ALA A 80 -13.62 -15.37 -28.38
C ALA A 80 -15.06 -15.74 -28.76
N CYS A 81 -16.05 -15.06 -28.19
CA CYS A 81 -17.46 -15.23 -28.56
C CYS A 81 -17.73 -14.81 -30.02
N GLU A 82 -17.13 -13.70 -30.47
CA GLU A 82 -17.39 -13.12 -31.79
C GLU A 82 -16.61 -13.77 -32.93
N LYS A 83 -15.36 -14.18 -32.67
CA LYS A 83 -14.36 -14.56 -33.68
C LYS A 83 -13.76 -15.95 -33.45
N GLY A 84 -14.15 -16.63 -32.39
CA GLY A 84 -13.61 -17.93 -31.98
C GLY A 84 -12.25 -17.84 -31.29
N PHE A 85 -11.73 -18.98 -30.84
CA PHE A 85 -10.54 -19.05 -29.97
C PHE A 85 -9.22 -18.74 -30.67
N LYS A 86 -9.06 -19.14 -31.93
CA LYS A 86 -7.79 -19.01 -32.68
C LYS A 86 -7.22 -17.58 -32.70
N PRO A 87 -7.98 -16.54 -33.09
CA PRO A 87 -7.47 -15.16 -33.06
C PRO A 87 -7.14 -14.69 -31.64
N VAL A 88 -7.92 -15.11 -30.65
CA VAL A 88 -7.71 -14.73 -29.24
C VAL A 88 -6.44 -15.33 -28.68
N TRP A 89 -6.12 -16.58 -29.02
CA TRP A 89 -4.84 -17.18 -28.64
C TRP A 89 -3.66 -16.45 -29.25
N SER A 90 -3.75 -16.10 -30.53
CA SER A 90 -2.70 -15.31 -31.19
C SER A 90 -2.49 -13.97 -30.51
N GLU A 91 -3.58 -13.28 -30.15
CA GLU A 91 -3.49 -12.01 -29.43
C GLU A 91 -2.91 -12.22 -28.03
N LEU A 92 -3.40 -13.18 -27.25
CA LEU A 92 -2.90 -13.47 -25.90
C LEU A 92 -1.40 -13.80 -25.89
N GLN A 93 -0.90 -14.55 -26.87
CA GLN A 93 0.53 -14.85 -26.96
C GLN A 93 1.37 -13.60 -27.26
N GLU A 94 0.87 -12.71 -28.13
CA GLU A 94 1.54 -11.45 -28.40
C GLU A 94 1.54 -10.52 -27.18
N LEU A 95 0.43 -10.49 -26.42
CA LEU A 95 0.36 -9.76 -25.15
C LEU A 95 1.36 -10.32 -24.13
N LYS A 96 1.43 -11.65 -23.98
CA LYS A 96 2.42 -12.30 -23.09
C LYS A 96 3.86 -11.97 -23.52
N ARG A 97 4.14 -11.93 -24.82
CA ARG A 97 5.47 -11.57 -25.36
C ARG A 97 5.84 -10.11 -25.06
N ARG A 98 4.86 -9.21 -25.05
CA ARG A 98 5.03 -7.78 -24.77
C ARG A 98 4.89 -7.45 -23.29
N TYR A 99 4.79 -8.46 -22.43
CA TYR A 99 4.68 -8.26 -20.99
C TYR A 99 5.86 -7.41 -20.47
N PRO A 100 5.62 -6.42 -19.58
CA PRO A 100 6.67 -5.56 -19.08
C PRO A 100 7.76 -6.38 -18.39
N THR A 101 9.01 -6.02 -18.67
CA THR A 101 10.19 -6.59 -18.01
C THR A 101 10.40 -5.97 -16.63
N SER A 102 11.43 -6.41 -15.91
CA SER A 102 11.86 -5.78 -14.65
C SER A 102 12.35 -4.33 -14.83
N GLU A 103 12.79 -3.96 -16.03
CA GLU A 103 13.18 -2.58 -16.33
C GLU A 103 11.94 -1.65 -16.44
N PRO A 104 11.89 -0.55 -15.66
CA PRO A 104 10.77 0.38 -15.68
C PRO A 104 10.64 1.10 -17.03
N LYS A 105 9.41 1.20 -17.55
CA LYS A 105 9.11 1.94 -18.79
C LYS A 105 7.80 2.71 -18.66
N PHE A 106 7.68 3.78 -19.43
CA PHE A 106 6.44 4.55 -19.51
C PHE A 106 5.41 3.90 -20.44
N TYR A 107 4.16 3.94 -19.99
CA TYR A 107 2.97 3.47 -20.69
C TYR A 107 1.87 4.53 -20.59
N ALA A 108 0.99 4.58 -21.58
CA ALA A 108 -0.23 5.36 -21.50
C ALA A 108 -1.21 4.68 -20.53
N TYR A 109 -1.82 5.46 -19.65
CA TYR A 109 -2.93 4.98 -18.84
C TYR A 109 -4.16 4.75 -19.73
N VAL A 110 -4.94 3.72 -19.43
CA VAL A 110 -6.12 3.35 -20.20
C VAL A 110 -7.36 3.47 -19.31
N SER A 111 -8.34 4.23 -19.78
CA SER A 111 -9.64 4.38 -19.16
C SER A 111 -10.47 3.09 -19.26
N TYR A 112 -11.55 2.99 -18.49
CA TYR A 112 -12.43 1.80 -18.49
C TYR A 112 -13.03 1.46 -19.85
N ASP A 113 -13.19 2.45 -20.74
CA ASP A 113 -13.68 2.32 -22.11
C ASP A 113 -12.59 1.92 -23.12
N SER A 114 -11.40 1.54 -22.63
CA SER A 114 -10.23 1.20 -23.46
C SER A 114 -9.65 2.35 -24.28
N THR A 115 -9.99 3.61 -23.94
CA THR A 115 -9.36 4.79 -24.55
C THR A 115 -8.17 5.28 -23.70
N ILE A 116 -7.23 5.98 -24.35
CA ILE A 116 -6.11 6.60 -23.67
C ILE A 116 -6.63 7.71 -22.75
N ASP A 117 -6.28 7.64 -21.47
CA ASP A 117 -6.46 8.76 -20.54
C ASP A 117 -5.38 9.81 -20.84
N LYS A 118 -5.81 10.96 -21.37
CA LYS A 118 -4.91 12.05 -21.75
C LYS A 118 -4.28 12.74 -20.55
N GLY A 119 -4.81 12.56 -19.35
CA GLY A 119 -4.32 13.21 -18.14
C GLY A 119 -3.33 12.36 -17.35
N ARG A 120 -2.98 11.14 -17.79
CA ARG A 120 -2.20 10.20 -16.97
C ARG A 120 -1.21 9.37 -17.77
N ILE A 121 -0.04 9.18 -17.15
CA ILE A 121 1.02 8.30 -17.63
C ILE A 121 1.34 7.30 -16.52
N VAL A 122 1.72 6.07 -16.89
CA VAL A 122 2.11 5.02 -15.95
C VAL A 122 3.58 4.69 -16.14
N LEU A 123 4.34 4.65 -15.06
CA LEU A 123 5.65 3.99 -15.03
C LEU A 123 5.45 2.56 -14.51
N LEU A 124 5.89 1.58 -15.29
CA LEU A 124 5.52 0.17 -15.11
C LEU A 124 6.73 -0.74 -15.17
N THR A 125 6.77 -1.71 -14.27
CA THR A 125 7.60 -2.93 -14.31
C THR A 125 6.70 -4.16 -14.33
N SER A 126 7.31 -5.36 -14.35
CA SER A 126 6.59 -6.63 -14.14
C SER A 126 5.84 -6.71 -12.81
N GLU A 127 6.23 -5.94 -11.79
CA GLU A 127 5.69 -6.08 -10.43
C GLU A 127 4.94 -4.84 -9.94
N LYS A 128 5.33 -3.65 -10.42
CA LYS A 128 4.91 -2.38 -9.86
C LYS A 128 4.46 -1.42 -10.93
N ALA A 129 3.50 -0.57 -10.57
CA ALA A 129 2.93 0.41 -11.46
C ALA A 129 2.60 1.69 -10.69
N MET A 130 3.09 2.81 -11.20
CA MET A 130 2.96 4.14 -10.61
C MET A 130 2.27 5.09 -11.58
N ILE A 131 1.24 5.79 -11.11
CA ILE A 131 0.53 6.80 -11.92
C ILE A 131 1.15 8.17 -11.70
N PHE A 132 1.34 8.90 -12.79
CA PHE A 132 1.66 10.32 -12.81
C PHE A 132 0.56 11.09 -13.54
N TYR A 133 0.36 12.34 -13.15
CA TYR A 133 -0.49 13.26 -13.91
C TYR A 133 0.27 13.95 -15.02
N ALA A 134 -0.33 14.01 -16.20
CA ALA A 134 0.13 14.89 -17.26
C ALA A 134 -0.33 16.32 -16.96
N ARG A 135 0.61 17.26 -16.85
CA ARG A 135 0.35 18.70 -16.64
C ARG A 135 0.94 19.53 -17.77
N ASP A 136 0.60 20.82 -17.75
CA ASP A 136 1.18 21.85 -18.62
C ASP A 136 1.19 21.47 -20.10
N ASN A 137 0.06 20.87 -20.54
CA ASN A 137 -0.17 20.43 -21.91
C ASN A 137 0.74 19.29 -22.39
N LEU A 138 1.24 18.44 -21.49
CA LEU A 138 1.85 17.17 -21.88
C LEU A 138 0.84 16.30 -22.65
N ASP A 139 0.98 16.26 -23.97
CA ASP A 139 0.11 15.48 -24.84
C ASP A 139 0.50 14.00 -24.86
N VAL A 140 -0.12 13.23 -23.97
CA VAL A 140 0.09 11.78 -23.84
C VAL A 140 -0.16 11.03 -25.15
N VAL A 141 -1.07 11.49 -26.01
CA VAL A 141 -1.37 10.82 -27.28
C VAL A 141 -0.20 10.97 -28.24
N SER A 142 0.38 12.16 -28.34
CA SER A 142 1.55 12.44 -29.19
C SER A 142 2.82 11.73 -28.72
N LEU A 143 2.90 11.29 -27.46
CA LEU A 143 4.04 10.51 -26.96
C LEU A 143 4.11 9.09 -27.54
N ASN A 144 3.03 8.60 -28.16
CA ASN A 144 2.93 7.25 -28.76
C ASN A 144 3.41 6.13 -27.81
N LEU A 145 3.02 6.23 -26.54
CA LEU A 145 3.37 5.25 -25.51
C LEU A 145 2.57 3.95 -25.69
N PRO A 146 3.16 2.78 -25.36
CA PRO A 146 2.40 1.55 -25.28
C PRO A 146 1.28 1.66 -24.23
N LEU A 147 0.15 1.01 -24.47
CA LEU A 147 -0.98 1.00 -23.53
C LEU A 147 -0.67 0.12 -22.32
N ASN A 148 -0.96 0.59 -21.10
CA ASN A 148 -0.88 -0.24 -19.90
C ASN A 148 -2.09 -1.18 -19.80
N ILE A 149 -1.93 -2.39 -20.34
CA ILE A 149 -2.91 -3.48 -20.34
C ILE A 149 -2.58 -4.60 -19.35
N TYR A 150 -1.58 -4.40 -18.49
CA TYR A 150 -1.00 -5.48 -17.67
C TYR A 150 -1.31 -5.33 -16.18
N THR A 151 -0.94 -4.18 -15.61
CA THR A 151 -0.98 -4.00 -14.16
C THR A 151 -1.87 -2.82 -13.83
N CYS A 152 -2.84 -3.05 -12.94
CA CYS A 152 -3.57 -1.95 -12.33
C CYS A 152 -2.59 -1.21 -11.39
N PRO A 153 -2.41 0.12 -11.54
CA PRO A 153 -1.47 0.83 -10.69
C PRO A 153 -1.78 0.68 -9.21
N GLN A 154 -0.79 0.21 -8.45
CA GLN A 154 -0.94 -0.06 -7.02
C GLN A 154 -0.83 1.20 -6.18
N THR A 155 -0.13 2.22 -6.70
CA THR A 155 0.15 3.45 -5.98
C THR A 155 -0.12 4.64 -6.86
N TYR A 156 -0.97 5.51 -6.34
CA TYR A 156 -1.14 6.85 -6.86
C TYR A 156 -0.05 7.71 -6.26
N THR A 157 0.83 8.26 -7.10
CA THR A 157 2.02 8.95 -6.59
C THR A 157 1.75 10.41 -6.21
N GLY A 158 0.68 11.01 -6.73
CA GLY A 158 0.39 12.44 -6.55
C GLY A 158 1.33 13.38 -7.31
N PHE A 159 2.30 12.84 -8.06
CA PHE A 159 3.27 13.64 -8.81
C PHE A 159 2.78 14.02 -10.21
N ASP A 160 3.22 15.20 -10.63
CA ASP A 160 2.92 15.79 -11.93
C ASP A 160 4.14 15.67 -12.86
N LEU A 161 3.88 15.34 -14.13
CA LEU A 161 4.83 15.37 -15.23
C LEU A 161 4.38 16.41 -16.25
N ASP A 162 5.24 17.39 -16.50
CA ASP A 162 5.16 18.29 -17.64
C ASP A 162 6.05 17.78 -18.80
N PRO A 163 6.02 18.41 -19.98
CA PRO A 163 6.84 17.99 -21.13
C PRO A 163 8.35 17.99 -20.86
N GLU A 164 8.85 18.92 -20.05
CA GLU A 164 10.28 19.01 -19.75
C GLU A 164 10.71 17.89 -18.82
N LYS A 165 10.00 17.69 -17.71
CA LYS A 165 10.22 16.58 -16.76
C LYS A 165 10.16 15.24 -17.47
N TYR A 166 9.13 15.02 -18.29
CA TYR A 166 9.01 13.78 -19.05
C TYR A 166 10.22 13.55 -19.99
N ARG A 167 10.69 14.60 -20.66
CA ARG A 167 11.89 14.51 -21.52
C ARG A 167 13.15 14.18 -20.73
N LEU A 168 13.34 14.77 -19.54
CA LEU A 168 14.49 14.54 -18.66
C LEU A 168 14.53 13.11 -18.08
N LEU A 169 13.38 12.43 -18.02
CA LEU A 169 13.26 11.07 -17.49
C LEU A 169 13.52 9.97 -18.50
N LYS A 170 13.52 10.29 -19.80
CA LYS A 170 13.83 9.28 -20.83
C LYS A 170 15.24 8.75 -20.63
N GLY A 171 15.36 7.45 -20.39
CA GLY A 171 16.62 6.77 -20.06
C GLY A 171 17.01 6.78 -18.57
N HIS A 172 16.18 7.39 -17.71
CA HIS A 172 16.36 7.44 -16.25
C HIS A 172 15.14 6.90 -15.50
N GLU A 173 14.33 6.08 -16.16
CA GLU A 173 13.09 5.51 -15.63
C GLU A 173 13.32 4.70 -14.35
N LYS A 174 14.46 4.00 -14.27
CA LYS A 174 14.84 3.22 -13.09
C LYS A 174 15.16 4.10 -11.88
N GLU A 175 15.99 5.13 -12.07
CA GLU A 175 16.34 6.07 -11.00
C GLU A 175 15.09 6.75 -10.42
N LEU A 176 14.15 7.12 -11.31
CA LEU A 176 12.87 7.69 -10.90
C LEU A 176 12.04 6.69 -10.08
N MET A 177 11.93 5.45 -10.54
CA MET A 177 11.15 4.43 -9.84
C MET A 177 11.71 4.19 -8.44
N ASP A 178 13.04 4.01 -8.32
CA ASP A 178 13.72 3.80 -7.06
C ASP A 178 13.49 4.98 -6.08
N LEU A 179 13.62 6.22 -6.57
CA LEU A 179 13.34 7.44 -5.77
C LEU A 179 11.90 7.44 -5.23
N ILE A 180 10.91 7.17 -6.08
CA ILE A 180 9.50 7.23 -5.68
C ILE A 180 9.14 6.10 -4.73
N GLU A 181 9.70 4.90 -4.93
CA GLU A 181 9.51 3.80 -3.98
C GLU A 181 10.02 4.17 -2.59
N GLU A 182 11.23 4.74 -2.50
CA GLU A 182 11.77 5.19 -1.23
C GLU A 182 10.90 6.30 -0.61
N LEU A 183 10.51 7.31 -1.38
CA LEU A 183 9.65 8.39 -0.88
C LEU A 183 8.29 7.87 -0.38
N ASN A 184 7.68 6.92 -1.09
CA ASN A 184 6.39 6.34 -0.72
C ASN A 184 6.47 5.54 0.58
N GLN A 185 7.59 4.85 0.86
CA GLN A 185 7.80 4.14 2.14
C GLN A 185 7.72 5.09 3.34
N TYR A 186 8.15 6.34 3.15
CA TYR A 186 8.22 7.33 4.22
C TYR A 186 7.00 8.26 4.28
N SER A 187 6.06 8.13 3.34
CA SER A 187 4.92 9.04 3.18
C SER A 187 4.12 9.26 4.46
N ASN A 188 3.87 8.21 5.24
CA ASN A 188 3.11 8.25 6.49
C ASN A 188 3.80 9.04 7.62
N TYR A 189 5.11 9.29 7.51
CA TYR A 189 5.90 9.96 8.55
C TYR A 189 6.29 11.39 8.19
N LEU A 190 6.03 11.80 6.95
CA LEU A 190 6.34 13.12 6.45
C LEU A 190 5.15 14.06 6.67
N ARG A 191 5.44 15.35 6.94
CA ARG A 191 4.41 16.38 7.09
C ARG A 191 4.59 17.42 6.00
N GLY A 192 3.50 17.82 5.36
CA GLY A 192 3.52 18.84 4.29
C GLY A 192 4.12 18.33 2.98
N ASN A 193 4.64 19.26 2.18
CA ASN A 193 5.09 19.04 0.80
C ASN A 193 6.55 18.50 0.68
N GLN A 194 7.11 17.88 1.72
CA GLN A 194 8.52 17.45 1.71
C GLN A 194 8.81 16.43 0.60
N ILE A 195 7.84 15.55 0.33
CA ILE A 195 7.90 14.56 -0.74
C ILE A 195 7.93 15.28 -2.10
N ASP A 196 7.03 16.24 -2.30
CA ASP A 196 6.97 17.05 -3.53
C ASP A 196 8.25 17.84 -3.73
N VAL A 197 8.81 18.46 -2.68
CA VAL A 197 10.07 19.19 -2.76
C VAL A 197 11.22 18.28 -3.19
N CYS A 198 11.31 17.07 -2.63
CA CYS A 198 12.32 16.09 -3.02
C CYS A 198 12.15 15.66 -4.48
N PHE A 199 10.90 15.40 -4.90
CA PHE A 199 10.57 15.04 -6.27
C PHE A 199 10.92 16.15 -7.26
N GLU A 200 10.48 17.39 -7.01
CA GLU A 200 10.78 18.55 -7.87
C GLU A 200 12.29 18.80 -7.95
N LYS A 201 13.01 18.64 -6.83
CA LYS A 201 14.45 18.83 -6.78
C LYS A 201 15.19 17.83 -7.65
N PHE A 202 14.68 16.60 -7.83
CA PHE A 202 15.30 15.58 -8.68
C PHE A 202 15.51 16.05 -10.12
N PHE A 203 14.62 16.90 -10.63
CA PHE A 203 14.71 17.43 -11.99
C PHE A 203 15.64 18.65 -12.11
N VAL A 204 15.93 19.33 -11.00
CA VAL A 204 16.79 20.52 -10.95
C VAL A 204 18.23 20.16 -10.58
N ASN A 205 18.41 19.38 -9.52
CA ASN A 205 19.69 18.88 -9.04
C ASN A 205 19.50 17.52 -8.36
N ARG A 206 19.94 16.45 -9.04
CA ARG A 206 19.81 15.07 -8.55
C ARG A 206 20.58 14.82 -7.25
N GLU A 207 21.78 15.38 -7.11
CA GLU A 207 22.59 15.18 -5.90
C GLU A 207 21.88 15.77 -4.67
N GLU A 208 21.36 16.99 -4.79
CA GLU A 208 20.60 17.62 -3.71
C GLU A 208 19.30 16.86 -3.39
N ALA A 209 18.62 16.30 -4.39
CA ALA A 209 17.42 15.48 -4.16
C ALA A 209 17.75 14.21 -3.37
N LEU A 210 18.87 13.56 -3.66
CA LEU A 210 19.31 12.37 -2.93
C LEU A 210 19.76 12.70 -1.50
N GLU A 211 20.38 13.85 -1.27
CA GLU A 211 20.68 14.32 0.10
C GLU A 211 19.38 14.61 0.89
N LEU A 212 18.38 15.24 0.26
CA LEU A 212 17.06 15.41 0.88
C LEU A 212 16.41 14.06 1.24
N LEU A 213 16.54 13.05 0.38
CA LEU A 213 16.05 11.71 0.65
C LEU A 213 16.76 11.06 1.85
N LYS A 214 18.09 11.21 1.96
CA LYS A 214 18.86 10.73 3.12
C LYS A 214 18.41 11.41 4.41
N ASP A 215 18.20 12.72 4.38
CA ASP A 215 17.69 13.49 5.52
C ASP A 215 16.29 13.02 5.94
N ILE A 216 15.41 12.76 4.97
CA ILE A 216 14.09 12.19 5.18
C ILE A 216 14.22 10.84 5.89
N LYS A 217 15.04 9.94 5.35
CA LYS A 217 15.26 8.59 5.90
C LYS A 217 15.79 8.65 7.33
N ALA A 218 16.77 9.51 7.61
CA ALA A 218 17.29 9.69 8.97
C ALA A 218 16.23 10.21 9.95
N LYS A 219 15.39 11.18 9.52
CA LYS A 219 14.29 11.70 10.34
C LYS A 219 13.22 10.64 10.61
N VAL A 220 12.89 9.81 9.62
CA VAL A 220 11.91 8.74 9.78
C VAL A 220 12.44 7.64 10.68
N GLY A 221 13.68 7.17 10.48
CA GLY A 221 14.28 6.16 11.35
C GLY A 221 14.33 6.59 12.82
N ASN A 222 14.57 7.88 13.09
CA ASN A 222 14.48 8.42 14.44
C ASN A 222 13.04 8.39 14.98
N LYS A 223 12.04 8.78 14.17
CA LYS A 223 10.61 8.71 14.58
C LYS A 223 10.17 7.27 14.85
N GLU A 224 10.55 6.32 13.99
CA GLU A 224 10.23 4.90 14.16
C GLU A 224 10.88 4.33 15.41
N SER A 225 12.17 4.60 15.63
CA SER A 225 12.89 4.18 16.83
C SER A 225 12.26 4.76 18.09
N ARG A 226 11.92 6.06 18.06
CA ARG A 226 11.23 6.77 19.14
C ARG A 226 9.88 6.11 19.46
N ASP A 227 9.04 5.91 18.45
CA ASP A 227 7.69 5.40 18.64
C ASP A 227 7.71 3.91 19.02
N HIS A 228 8.63 3.12 18.46
CA HIS A 228 8.85 1.72 18.85
C HIS A 228 9.31 1.57 20.30
N LEU A 229 10.31 2.36 20.72
CA LEU A 229 10.79 2.37 22.10
C LEU A 229 9.68 2.76 23.07
N PHE A 230 8.91 3.80 22.73
CA PHE A 230 7.82 4.25 23.59
C PHE A 230 6.68 3.23 23.65
N ASN A 231 6.33 2.56 22.55
CA ASN A 231 5.37 1.46 22.55
C ASN A 231 5.86 0.28 23.41
N THR A 232 7.18 0.02 23.42
CA THR A 232 7.79 -0.98 24.30
C THR A 232 7.61 -0.60 25.77
N LEU A 233 7.88 0.66 26.13
CA LEU A 233 7.62 1.19 27.47
C LEU A 233 6.12 1.09 27.85
N THR A 234 5.20 1.45 26.95
CA THR A 234 3.75 1.37 27.23
C THR A 234 3.25 -0.05 27.45
N SER A 235 3.77 -1.02 26.67
CA SER A 235 3.37 -2.43 26.76
C SER A 235 3.99 -3.14 27.96
N LYS A 236 5.28 -2.94 28.21
CA LYS A 236 6.00 -3.56 29.35
C LYS A 236 5.76 -2.83 30.67
N LYS A 237 5.22 -1.61 30.63
CA LYS A 237 5.03 -0.68 31.76
C LYS A 237 6.32 -0.12 32.37
N PHE A 238 7.48 -0.66 32.02
CA PHE A 238 8.77 -0.11 32.40
C PHE A 238 9.81 -0.25 31.29
N LEU A 239 10.86 0.57 31.38
CA LEU A 239 12.02 0.55 30.48
C LEU A 239 13.26 0.99 31.27
N GLU A 240 14.25 0.11 31.40
CA GLU A 240 15.53 0.44 32.04
C GLU A 240 16.47 1.15 31.07
N PHE A 241 17.28 2.06 31.61
CA PHE A 241 18.37 2.72 30.88
C PHE A 241 19.53 3.06 31.84
N SER A 242 20.60 3.66 31.33
CA SER A 242 21.85 3.81 32.10
C SER A 242 21.71 4.61 33.39
N GLU A 243 20.77 5.57 33.47
CA GLU A 243 20.59 6.44 34.65
C GLU A 243 19.37 6.12 35.52
N GLY A 244 18.60 5.08 35.18
CA GLY A 244 17.46 4.68 35.99
C GLY A 244 16.41 3.92 35.18
N LEU A 245 15.14 4.15 35.51
CA LEU A 245 14.02 3.48 34.86
C LEU A 245 12.97 4.49 34.42
N PHE A 246 12.35 4.23 33.28
CA PHE A 246 11.05 4.80 32.96
C PHE A 246 9.96 3.84 33.39
N VAL A 247 8.88 4.39 33.95
CA VAL A 247 7.65 3.68 34.27
C VAL A 247 6.51 4.38 33.57
N HIS A 248 5.61 3.63 32.95
CA HIS A 248 4.47 4.18 32.25
C HIS A 248 3.18 3.60 32.81
N ASP A 249 2.37 4.48 33.40
CA ASP A 249 0.99 4.15 33.74
C ASP A 249 0.07 4.44 32.54
N TYR A 250 -1.23 4.27 32.68
CA TYR A 250 -2.18 4.47 31.58
C TYR A 250 -2.23 5.91 31.03
N TRP A 251 -1.74 6.90 31.80
CA TRP A 251 -1.95 8.33 31.56
C TRP A 251 -0.65 9.16 31.53
N SER A 252 0.42 8.67 32.13
CA SER A 252 1.62 9.40 32.52
C SER A 252 2.86 8.53 32.40
N THR A 253 4.00 9.19 32.21
CA THR A 253 5.32 8.55 32.23
C THR A 253 6.13 9.13 33.38
N TYR A 254 6.83 8.28 34.11
CA TYR A 254 7.64 8.61 35.26
C TYR A 254 9.08 8.17 35.00
N TYR A 255 10.01 8.94 35.56
CA TYR A 255 11.42 8.60 35.69
C TYR A 255 11.68 8.24 37.15
N VAL A 256 12.34 7.10 37.36
CA VAL A 256 12.79 6.61 38.65
C VAL A 256 14.31 6.61 38.63
N SER A 257 14.93 7.39 39.51
CA SER A 257 16.39 7.46 39.62
C SER A 257 16.96 6.18 40.23
N LYS A 258 18.27 5.96 40.08
CA LYS A 258 18.99 4.85 40.75
C LYS A 258 18.81 4.84 42.27
N ASN A 259 18.55 6.00 42.87
CA ASN A 259 18.39 6.17 44.30
C ASN A 259 16.93 6.04 44.77
N GLY A 260 15.99 5.74 43.86
CA GLY A 260 14.57 5.59 44.19
C GLY A 260 13.77 6.90 44.19
N GLU A 261 14.32 8.01 43.70
CA GLU A 261 13.56 9.25 43.53
C GLU A 261 12.62 9.13 42.33
N VAL A 262 11.35 9.52 42.50
CA VAL A 262 10.32 9.38 41.48
C VAL A 262 9.90 10.74 40.96
N HIS A 263 9.99 10.92 39.64
CA HIS A 263 9.60 12.15 38.95
C HIS A 263 8.65 11.88 37.81
N LYS A 264 7.62 12.70 37.66
CA LYS A 264 6.72 12.70 36.50
C LYS A 264 7.35 13.48 35.34
N LEU A 265 7.22 12.97 34.12
CA LEU A 265 7.62 13.68 32.90
C LEU A 265 6.52 14.68 32.50
N CYS A 266 6.81 15.97 32.64
CA CYS A 266 5.85 17.07 32.44
C CYS A 266 6.07 17.79 31.10
N TYR A 267 5.98 17.06 29.99
CA TYR A 267 6.07 17.62 28.64
C TYR A 267 4.67 18.01 28.10
N SER A 268 4.54 19.20 27.54
CA SER A 268 3.27 19.70 26.99
C SER A 268 2.81 18.96 25.73
N LYS A 269 3.75 18.41 24.95
CA LYS A 269 3.46 17.58 23.77
C LYS A 269 3.94 16.16 24.00
N LYS A 270 3.11 15.19 23.63
CA LYS A 270 3.45 13.76 23.70
C LYS A 270 4.71 13.42 22.89
N VAL A 271 4.92 14.09 21.74
CA VAL A 271 6.11 13.87 20.89
C VAL A 271 7.40 14.21 21.63
N ASP A 272 7.45 15.37 22.29
CA ASP A 272 8.63 15.83 23.04
C ASP A 272 8.96 14.88 24.21
N MET A 273 7.93 14.33 24.87
CA MET A 273 8.10 13.31 25.91
C MET A 273 8.76 12.04 25.35
N ARG A 274 8.25 11.54 24.21
CA ARG A 274 8.79 10.33 23.58
C ARG A 274 10.23 10.54 23.11
N GLU A 275 10.55 11.72 22.58
CA GLU A 275 11.92 12.08 22.21
C GLU A 275 12.84 12.16 23.44
N ALA A 276 12.35 12.67 24.57
CA ALA A 276 13.13 12.68 25.81
C ALA A 276 13.43 11.26 26.31
N VAL A 277 12.46 10.34 26.23
CA VAL A 277 12.66 8.92 26.56
C VAL A 277 13.70 8.29 25.63
N LEU A 278 13.62 8.52 24.31
CA LEU A 278 14.60 8.01 23.36
C LEU A 278 16.01 8.52 23.65
N ARG A 279 16.17 9.84 23.85
CA ARG A 279 17.48 10.42 24.17
C ARG A 279 18.05 9.88 25.46
N ALA A 280 17.23 9.73 26.49
CA ALA A 280 17.65 9.14 27.75
C ALA A 280 18.12 7.70 27.57
N TYR A 281 17.37 6.89 26.82
CA TYR A 281 17.71 5.50 26.54
C TYR A 281 19.02 5.35 25.75
N GLU A 282 19.19 6.14 24.68
CA GLU A 282 20.36 6.01 23.79
C GLU A 282 21.63 6.69 24.34
N LYS A 283 21.48 7.85 25.00
CA LYS A 283 22.60 8.71 25.37
C LYS A 283 22.84 8.80 26.87
N GLY A 284 22.02 8.13 27.68
CA GLY A 284 22.10 8.21 29.14
C GLY A 284 21.76 9.59 29.72
N THR A 285 21.05 10.44 28.97
CA THR A 285 20.72 11.79 29.44
C THR A 285 19.44 11.80 30.26
N ILE A 286 19.49 12.29 31.50
CA ILE A 286 18.29 12.44 32.33
C ILE A 286 17.34 13.48 31.70
N PRO A 287 16.02 13.21 31.61
CA PRO A 287 15.05 14.19 31.12
C PRO A 287 15.02 15.47 31.97
N THR A 288 14.70 16.61 31.35
CA THR A 288 14.79 17.91 32.03
C THR A 288 13.46 18.41 32.60
N LYS A 289 12.32 18.02 32.01
CA LYS A 289 10.99 18.44 32.47
C LYS A 289 10.42 17.42 33.46
N LEU A 290 10.90 17.51 34.69
CA LEU A 290 10.61 16.58 35.77
C LEU A 290 9.91 17.30 36.93
N GLU A 291 8.88 16.65 37.48
CA GLU A 291 8.20 17.08 38.70
C GLU A 291 8.24 15.95 39.72
N GLU A 292 8.76 16.21 40.92
CA GLU A 292 8.86 15.22 41.98
C GLU A 292 7.47 14.71 42.41
N VAL A 293 7.32 13.40 42.52
CA VAL A 293 6.08 12.77 42.98
C VAL A 293 6.16 12.53 44.48
N LYS A 294 5.23 13.12 45.23
CA LYS A 294 5.13 12.95 46.70
C LYS A 294 3.87 12.23 47.16
N GLU A 295 2.97 11.93 46.23
CA GLU A 295 1.71 11.28 46.55
C GLU A 295 1.93 9.79 46.85
N GLU A 296 1.74 9.38 48.11
CA GLU A 296 2.01 8.01 48.58
C GLU A 296 1.33 6.93 47.73
N ARG A 297 0.07 7.17 47.33
CA ARG A 297 -0.68 6.22 46.51
C ARG A 297 0.04 5.95 45.19
N LEU A 298 0.47 7.01 44.52
CA LEU A 298 1.14 6.92 43.24
C LEU A 298 2.54 6.30 43.37
N LEU A 299 3.26 6.61 44.45
CA LEU A 299 4.55 5.98 44.77
C LEU A 299 4.41 4.46 44.95
N ARG A 300 3.35 3.99 45.63
CA ARG A 300 3.05 2.55 45.75
C ARG A 300 2.77 1.90 44.40
N GLU A 301 1.92 2.51 43.58
CA GLU A 301 1.58 2.00 42.24
C GLU A 301 2.84 1.90 41.34
N ILE A 302 3.74 2.88 41.43
CA ILE A 302 5.03 2.87 40.71
C ILE A 302 5.95 1.78 41.26
N ALA A 303 6.08 1.66 42.59
CA ALA A 303 6.91 0.65 43.23
C ALA A 303 6.48 -0.79 42.86
N GLU A 304 5.18 -1.05 42.73
CA GLU A 304 4.67 -2.36 42.28
C GLU A 304 5.12 -2.71 40.85
N ILE A 305 5.16 -1.72 39.95
CA ILE A 305 5.65 -1.92 38.58
C ILE A 305 7.17 -2.11 38.59
N VAL A 306 7.89 -1.23 39.29
CA VAL A 306 9.36 -1.29 39.41
C VAL A 306 9.81 -2.60 40.05
N GLY A 307 9.08 -3.10 41.05
CA GLY A 307 9.42 -4.32 41.79
C GLY A 307 9.46 -5.58 40.93
N LYS A 308 8.85 -5.57 39.75
CA LYS A 308 8.94 -6.68 38.78
C LYS A 308 10.29 -6.78 38.09
N ALA A 309 11.05 -5.68 38.05
CA ALA A 309 12.35 -5.59 37.39
C ALA A 309 13.49 -5.31 38.37
N ARG A 310 13.27 -4.37 39.31
CA ARG A 310 14.23 -3.91 40.32
C ARG A 310 13.60 -3.90 41.71
N PRO A 311 13.46 -5.06 42.37
CA PRO A 311 12.93 -5.16 43.73
C PRO A 311 13.69 -4.31 44.74
N ASP A 312 15.00 -4.16 44.54
CA ASP A 312 15.90 -3.36 45.36
C ASP A 312 15.52 -1.88 45.37
N ILE A 313 15.18 -1.33 44.20
CA ILE A 313 14.74 0.07 44.07
C ILE A 313 13.30 0.22 44.56
N ALA A 314 12.42 -0.74 44.27
CA ALA A 314 11.03 -0.69 44.71
C ALA A 314 10.89 -0.55 46.23
N PHE A 315 11.76 -1.20 47.01
CA PHE A 315 11.78 -1.08 48.47
C PHE A 315 12.12 0.34 48.95
N VAL A 316 12.92 1.09 48.20
CA VAL A 316 13.29 2.47 48.52
C VAL A 316 12.17 3.46 48.17
N ILE A 317 11.39 3.17 47.12
CA ILE A 317 10.25 4.00 46.69
C ILE A 317 9.06 3.84 47.64
N LEU A 318 8.86 2.64 48.19
CA LEU A 318 7.75 2.36 49.09
C LEU A 318 7.87 3.25 50.35
N PRO A 319 6.85 4.09 50.64
CA PRO A 319 6.87 4.98 51.79
C PRO A 319 6.78 4.23 53.13
#